data_AF-A0A7V5R133-F1
#
_entry.id   AF-A0A7V5R133-F1
#
_cell.length_a   1.000
_cell.length_b   1.000
_cell.length_c   1.000
_cell.angle_alpha   90.00
_cell.angle_beta   90.00
_cell.angle_gamma   90.00
#
_symmetry.space_group_name_H-M   'P 1'
#
loop_
_entity.id
_entity.type
_entity.pdbx_description
1 polymer ?
#
loop_
_entity_poly.entity_id
_entity_poly.type
_entity_poly.pdbx_seq_one_letter_code
_entity_poly.pdbx_strand_id
1 'polypeptide(L)'
;MTTARKKLISIADTPYYHVVSRCVRRAFLAGFDHVTNTSFEHRRQWIVDRMMGLVEIFSIDICAYAVMNNHYHIVLKVTDNKN
;
A
#
# COMPACT_ATOMS: atom_id res chain seq x y z
N MET A 1 -1.97 -11.33 20.96
CA MET A 1 -3.04 -12.19 20.40
C MET A 1 -3.34 -11.74 18.98
N THR A 2 -3.65 -12.67 18.07
CA THR A 2 -4.06 -12.36 16.70
C THR A 2 -5.53 -11.96 16.67
N THR A 3 -5.86 -10.85 16.01
CA THR A 3 -7.25 -10.39 15.83
C THR A 3 -7.77 -10.88 14.48
N ALA A 4 -9.00 -11.41 14.45
CA ALA A 4 -9.64 -11.81 13.20
C ALA A 4 -9.79 -10.59 12.26
N ARG A 5 -9.46 -10.73 10.97
CA ARG A 5 -9.47 -9.61 10.00
C ARG A 5 -10.78 -8.82 9.96
N LYS A 6 -11.91 -9.51 10.11
CA LYS A 6 -13.24 -8.88 10.15
C LYS A 6 -13.44 -7.89 11.31
N LYS A 7 -12.60 -7.97 12.35
CA LYS A 7 -12.64 -7.08 13.52
C LYS A 7 -11.59 -5.96 13.43
N LEU A 8 -10.80 -5.90 12.37
CA LEU A 8 -9.77 -4.87 12.18
C LEU A 8 -10.33 -3.58 11.57
N ILE A 9 -11.50 -3.66 10.93
CA ILE A 9 -12.10 -2.58 10.15
C ILE A 9 -13.51 -2.34 10.69
N SER A 10 -13.85 -1.06 10.92
CA SER A 10 -15.17 -0.61 11.35
C SER A 10 -15.54 0.65 10.56
N ILE A 11 -16.30 0.46 9.48
CA ILE A 11 -16.71 1.57 8.61
C ILE A 11 -17.64 2.54 9.36
N ALA A 12 -18.38 2.05 10.36
CA ALA A 12 -19.23 2.86 11.22
C ALA A 12 -18.42 3.90 12.03
N ASP A 13 -17.19 3.55 12.45
CA ASP A 13 -16.32 4.45 13.21
C ASP A 13 -15.52 5.38 12.30
N THR A 14 -14.97 4.85 11.21
CA THR A 14 -14.23 5.63 10.22
C THR A 14 -14.15 4.90 8.87
N PRO A 15 -14.31 5.61 7.74
CA PRO A 15 -14.00 5.06 6.43
C PRO A 15 -12.50 5.13 6.11
N TYR A 16 -11.69 5.85 6.87
CA TYR A 16 -10.27 6.09 6.58
C TYR A 16 -9.34 5.13 7.32
N TYR A 17 -8.39 4.54 6.60
CA TYR A 17 -7.43 3.58 7.12
C TYR A 17 -6.01 3.83 6.60
N HIS A 18 -5.04 3.72 7.50
CA HIS A 18 -3.63 3.68 7.14
C HIS A 18 -3.16 2.23 7.04
N VAL A 19 -2.73 1.83 5.84
CA VAL A 19 -2.25 0.49 5.55
C VAL A 19 -0.78 0.54 5.17
N VAL A 20 -0.03 -0.44 5.65
CA VAL A 20 1.41 -0.56 5.45
C VAL A 20 1.73 -1.98 5.00
N SER A 21 2.58 -2.10 3.98
CA SER A 21 3.17 -3.38 3.61
C SER A 21 4.68 -3.23 3.52
N ARG A 22 5.41 -4.18 4.10
CA ARG A 22 6.86 -4.16 4.21
C ARG A 22 7.44 -5.47 3.69
N CYS A 23 8.49 -5.35 2.88
CA CYS A 23 9.34 -6.46 2.52
C CYS A 23 10.14 -6.96 3.72
N VAL A 24 10.21 -8.27 3.87
CA VAL A 24 11.06 -8.94 4.88
C VAL A 24 12.37 -9.41 4.24
N ARG A 25 13.31 -9.88 5.06
CA ARG A 25 14.59 -10.49 4.61
C ARG A 25 15.42 -9.61 3.68
N ARG A 26 15.44 -8.29 3.94
CA ARG A 26 16.20 -7.30 3.16
C ARG A 26 15.79 -7.22 1.68
N ALA A 27 14.59 -7.66 1.29
CA ALA A 27 14.10 -7.42 -0.06
C ALA A 27 13.77 -5.93 -0.28
N PHE A 28 14.08 -5.43 -1.47
CA PHE A 28 13.82 -4.05 -1.89
C PHE A 28 12.59 -4.01 -2.80
N LEU A 29 11.64 -3.14 -2.46
CA LEU A 29 10.56 -2.72 -3.35
C LEU A 29 11.07 -1.76 -4.42
N ALA A 30 11.90 -0.79 -4.01
CA ALA A 30 12.46 0.27 -4.84
C ALA A 30 13.82 0.70 -4.27
N GLY A 31 14.50 1.64 -4.91
CA GLY A 31 15.83 2.11 -4.50
C GLY A 31 16.97 1.18 -4.92
N PHE A 32 18.16 1.48 -4.43
CA PHE A 32 19.40 0.78 -4.78
C PHE A 32 19.83 -0.16 -3.66
N ASP A 33 20.09 -1.42 -3.99
CA ASP A 33 20.70 -2.38 -3.08
C ASP A 33 22.23 -2.37 -3.26
N HIS A 34 22.94 -1.84 -2.28
CA HIS A 34 24.41 -1.76 -2.27
C HIS A 34 25.09 -3.13 -2.12
N VAL A 35 24.40 -4.16 -1.64
CA VAL A 35 25.00 -5.50 -1.47
C VAL A 35 25.06 -6.24 -2.81
N THR A 36 23.97 -6.18 -3.58
CA THR A 36 23.87 -6.81 -4.90
C THR A 36 24.20 -5.85 -6.05
N ASN A 37 24.53 -4.59 -5.74
CA ASN A 37 24.80 -3.53 -6.70
C ASN A 37 23.68 -3.35 -7.75
N THR A 38 22.43 -3.53 -7.33
CA THR A 38 21.26 -3.59 -8.21
C THR A 38 20.27 -2.46 -7.90
N SER A 39 19.80 -1.77 -8.94
CA SER A 39 18.75 -0.74 -8.81
C SER A 39 17.35 -1.32 -9.06
N PHE A 40 16.46 -1.12 -8.11
CA PHE A 40 15.04 -1.44 -8.20
C PHE A 40 14.16 -0.19 -8.36
N GLU A 41 14.77 0.98 -8.59
CA GLU A 41 14.07 2.27 -8.61
C GLU A 41 12.94 2.33 -9.64
N HIS A 42 13.09 1.64 -10.78
CA HIS A 42 12.06 1.52 -11.82
C HIS A 42 10.71 0.99 -11.30
N ARG A 43 10.71 0.20 -10.23
CA ARG A 43 9.49 -0.38 -9.64
C ARG A 43 8.68 0.64 -8.86
N ARG A 44 9.26 1.79 -8.46
CA ARG A 44 8.54 2.81 -7.68
C ARG A 44 7.30 3.28 -8.43
N GLN A 45 7.46 3.63 -9.70
CA GLN A 45 6.33 4.07 -10.52
C GLN A 45 5.33 2.94 -10.74
N TRP A 46 5.80 1.71 -11.00
CA TRP A 46 4.91 0.55 -11.18
C TRP A 46 4.04 0.27 -9.94
N ILE A 47 4.59 0.48 -8.74
CA ILE A 47 3.83 0.36 -7.49
C ILE A 47 2.75 1.43 -7.42
N VAL A 48 3.07 2.68 -7.78
CA VAL A 48 2.11 3.80 -7.81
C VAL A 48 1.01 3.55 -8.86
N ASP A 49 1.38 3.15 -10.08
CA ASP A 49 0.42 2.85 -11.14
C ASP A 49 -0.51 1.70 -10.73
N ARG A 50 0.05 0.67 -10.07
CA ARG A 50 -0.75 -0.44 -9.53
C ARG A 50 -1.70 0.01 -8.43
N MET A 51 -1.29 0.92 -7.54
CA MET A 51 -2.16 1.50 -6.52
C MET A 51 -3.35 2.22 -7.18
N MET A 52 -3.11 3.04 -8.21
CA MET A 52 -4.17 3.76 -8.92
C MET A 52 -5.10 2.84 -9.70
N GLY A 53 -4.56 1.83 -10.40
CA GLY A 53 -5.40 0.84 -11.08
C GLY A 53 -6.23 -0.02 -10.10
N LEU A 54 -5.76 -0.23 -8.87
CA LEU A 54 -6.56 -0.91 -7.83
C LEU A 54 -7.69 -0.02 -7.31
N VAL A 55 -7.47 1.29 -7.22
CA VAL A 55 -8.55 2.24 -6.93
C VAL A 55 -9.67 2.05 -7.95
N GLU A 56 -9.40 2.00 -9.25
CA GLU A 56 -10.46 1.84 -10.26
C GLU A 56 -11.30 0.55 -10.12
N ILE A 57 -10.72 -0.51 -9.56
CA ILE A 57 -11.36 -1.83 -9.45
C ILE A 57 -12.12 -2.01 -8.12
N PHE A 58 -11.61 -1.42 -7.04
CA PHE A 58 -12.16 -1.59 -5.69
C PHE A 58 -12.88 -0.33 -5.20
N SER A 59 -13.88 -0.50 -4.32
CA SER A 59 -14.58 0.61 -3.65
C SER A 59 -13.73 1.28 -2.57
N ILE A 60 -12.58 1.80 -2.97
CA ILE A 60 -11.63 2.55 -2.15
C ILE A 60 -11.10 3.76 -2.91
N ASP A 61 -10.75 4.82 -2.19
CA ASP A 61 -9.95 5.95 -2.69
C ASP A 61 -8.60 5.99 -1.98
N ILE A 62 -7.58 6.58 -2.61
CA ILE A 62 -6.29 6.85 -1.98
C ILE A 62 -6.20 8.34 -1.66
N CYS A 63 -6.12 8.66 -0.37
CA CYS A 63 -5.95 10.03 0.11
C CYS A 63 -4.49 10.47 0.10
N ALA A 64 -3.58 9.54 0.43
CA ALA A 64 -2.14 9.77 0.42
C ALA A 64 -1.39 8.45 0.26
N TYR A 65 -0.19 8.48 -0.29
CA TYR A 65 0.70 7.33 -0.33
C TYR A 65 2.16 7.76 -0.19
N ALA A 66 3.00 6.83 0.25
CA ALA A 66 4.45 6.96 0.22
C ALA A 66 5.08 5.61 -0.12
N VAL A 67 5.93 5.57 -1.14
CA VAL A 67 6.72 4.38 -1.48
C VAL A 67 8.14 4.60 -0.98
N MET A 68 8.63 3.66 -0.17
CA MET A 68 10.00 3.63 0.34
C MET A 68 10.71 2.40 -0.21
N ASN A 69 12.02 2.30 0.04
CA ASN A 69 12.84 1.25 -0.57
C ASN A 69 12.43 -0.17 -0.17
N ASN A 70 11.83 -0.37 1.01
CA ASN A 70 11.46 -1.69 1.53
C ASN A 70 10.02 -1.76 2.05
N HIS A 71 9.24 -0.69 1.97
CA HIS A 71 7.84 -0.69 2.35
C HIS A 71 7.09 0.45 1.68
N TYR A 72 5.76 0.41 1.73
CA TYR A 72 4.92 1.53 1.34
C TYR A 72 3.85 1.78 2.39
N HIS A 73 3.37 3.02 2.40
CA HIS A 73 2.24 3.47 3.21
C HIS A 73 1.13 3.95 2.26
N ILE A 74 -0.11 3.61 2.58
CA ILE A 74 -1.30 4.09 1.88
C ILE A 74 -2.29 4.57 2.94
N VAL A 75 -2.77 5.80 2.83
CA VAL A 75 -3.97 6.26 3.50
C VAL A 75 -5.11 6.10 2.51
N LEU A 76 -6.00 5.15 2.79
CA LEU A 76 -7.15 4.86 1.94
C LEU A 76 -8.46 5.22 2.63
N LYS A 77 -9.49 5.48 1.84
CA LYS A 77 -10.86 5.65 2.27
C LYS A 77 -11.71 4.56 1.65
N VAL A 78 -12.44 3.79 2.44
CA VAL A 78 -13.45 2.85 1.95
C VAL A 78 -14.69 3.64 1.53
N THR A 79 -15.22 3.35 0.34
CA THR A 79 -16.44 3.96 -0.16
C THR A 79 -17.54 2.91 -0.30
N ASP A 80 -18.77 3.27 0.06
CA ASP A 80 -19.93 2.39 -0.17
C ASP A 80 -20.40 2.42 -1.63
N ASN A 81 -19.88 3.36 -2.43
CA ASN A 81 -20.25 3.54 -3.83
C ASN A 81 -19.02 3.63 -4.74
N LYS A 82 -18.93 2.70 -5.68
CA LYS A 82 -18.49 2.99 -7.05
C LYS A 82 -19.60 2.50 -7.97
N ASN A 83 -20.00 3.38 -8.89
CA ASN A 83 -21.13 3.25 -9.83
C ASN A 83 -21.64 1.84 -10.11
#